data_AF-A0A8C6N162-F1
#
_entry.id   AF-A0A8C6N162-F1
#
_cell.length_a   1.000
_cell.length_b   1.000
_cell.length_c   1.000
_cell.angle_alpha   90.00
_cell.angle_beta   90.00
_cell.angle_gamma   90.00
#
_symmetry.space_group_name_H-M   'P 1'
#
loop_
_entity.id
_entity.type
_entity.pdbx_description
1 polymer ?
#
loop_
_entity_poly.entity_id
_entity_poly.type
_entity_poly.pdbx_seq_one_letter_code
_entity_poly.pdbx_strand_id
1 'polypeptide(L)'
;MTFYLSGFRSIPKLWKSNPYFELGPATSSTPFFLCVIGNQQRRFSVKPTTPPNSKALNLLDTKARTHRKGNDNNGQVSSDPHYFAAGAAKKRSHIGANPQNQGHALPVRSSVQLPTKPLNSAEWDKLKEDFKGKASFEDFIISQMARNCCSVDMAKSLLAWVAAKNNGIVGYNLLVKYLYLCVFHKQTSEVIDVYEIMKAKYKSLESGGYTLLIRGLIHSDRWRESLLLLEDIKKVMVPSKKNYGDCIQGALLHQDVNTAWSLYQELIGHNLIPPLETLKAFFDYGKDINDDHYSDKLLDILLYLRNNQLYPGESFAHSIKTWFESIPGRQWKGQFTTIQKSGQCSGCGRTIEPIHLSPEEYEFLKEKIMRDVIDGGDQYKKTTPQCGLSGGLWPGG
;
A
#
# COMPACT_ATOMS: atom_id res chain seq x y z
N MET A 1 -9.35 33.93 -33.53
CA MET A 1 -8.99 34.65 -32.30
C MET A 1 -7.81 33.96 -31.67
N THR A 2 -6.71 34.69 -31.59
CA THR A 2 -5.37 34.23 -31.22
C THR A 2 -5.24 34.34 -29.70
N PHE A 3 -5.03 33.23 -28.99
CA PHE A 3 -4.57 33.26 -27.60
C PHE A 3 -3.08 32.90 -27.57
N TYR A 4 -2.27 33.94 -27.42
CA TYR A 4 -0.86 33.87 -27.08
C TYR A 4 -0.73 33.38 -25.63
N LEU A 5 -0.15 32.20 -25.42
CA LEU A 5 0.41 31.80 -24.13
C LEU A 5 1.91 32.11 -24.14
N SER A 6 2.23 33.33 -23.72
CA SER A 6 3.59 33.76 -23.39
C SER A 6 4.04 33.08 -22.09
N GLY A 7 5.05 32.21 -22.14
CA GLY A 7 5.61 31.64 -20.91
C GLY A 7 6.57 30.47 -21.02
N PHE A 8 7.21 30.21 -22.17
CA PHE A 8 8.26 29.19 -22.25
C PHE A 8 9.62 29.79 -21.85
N ARG A 9 10.01 29.60 -20.58
CA ARG A 9 11.43 29.66 -20.21
C ARG A 9 12.11 28.39 -20.72
N SER A 10 13.25 28.56 -21.37
CA SER A 10 14.02 27.50 -21.99
C SER A 10 14.50 26.43 -20.98
N ILE A 11 14.42 25.18 -21.41
CA ILE A 11 14.81 23.94 -20.70
C ILE A 11 16.27 23.91 -20.15
N PRO A 12 17.27 24.69 -20.64
CA PRO A 12 18.61 24.65 -20.06
C PRO A 12 18.76 25.29 -18.66
N LYS A 13 17.72 25.93 -18.11
CA LYS A 13 17.84 26.76 -16.88
C LYS A 13 17.47 26.06 -15.58
N LEU A 14 16.93 24.83 -15.60
CA LEU A 14 16.49 24.13 -14.38
C LEU A 14 17.61 23.46 -13.58
N TRP A 15 18.85 23.47 -14.08
CA TRP A 15 19.97 22.69 -13.52
C TRP A 15 21.19 23.58 -13.25
N LYS A 16 21.01 24.64 -12.46
CA LYS A 16 22.12 25.42 -11.88
C LYS A 16 21.97 25.49 -10.37
N SER A 17 22.95 24.90 -9.70
CA SER A 17 23.18 24.96 -8.26
C SER A 17 23.57 26.38 -7.84
N ASN A 18 23.00 26.88 -6.73
CA ASN A 18 23.54 28.04 -6.02
C ASN A 18 23.46 27.81 -4.50
N PRO A 19 24.55 27.98 -3.73
CA PRO A 19 24.57 27.73 -2.30
C PRO A 19 24.45 29.01 -1.44
N TYR A 20 24.11 28.79 -0.17
CA TYR A 20 24.18 29.66 1.02
C TYR A 20 22.98 30.57 1.36
N PHE A 21 22.42 30.33 2.56
CA PHE A 21 21.96 31.37 3.49
C PHE A 21 22.23 30.91 4.94
N GLU A 22 22.85 31.80 5.72
CA GLU A 22 23.31 31.63 7.11
C GLU A 22 22.19 31.81 8.16
N LEU A 23 22.48 31.29 9.35
CA LEU A 23 21.68 31.23 10.57
C LEU A 23 21.78 32.52 11.42
N GLY A 24 20.74 32.83 12.21
CA GLY A 24 20.86 33.68 13.41
C GLY A 24 19.57 33.79 14.25
N PRO A 25 19.63 33.92 15.61
CA PRO A 25 18.61 33.41 16.55
C PRO A 25 17.93 34.49 17.44
N ALA A 26 16.95 34.11 18.28
CA ALA A 26 16.85 34.42 19.74
C ALA A 26 15.44 34.39 20.37
N THR A 27 15.38 33.83 21.60
CA THR A 27 14.52 34.17 22.79
C THR A 27 12.99 34.02 22.72
N SER A 28 12.19 33.79 23.77
CA SER A 28 12.21 33.12 25.09
C SER A 28 10.85 33.46 25.75
N SER A 29 10.25 32.56 26.55
CA SER A 29 9.62 32.82 27.87
C SER A 29 8.39 31.94 28.19
N THR A 30 8.47 31.29 29.35
CA THR A 30 7.41 30.65 30.15
C THR A 30 6.94 31.66 31.22
N PRO A 31 5.74 31.51 31.85
CA PRO A 31 5.69 30.71 33.09
C PRO A 31 4.36 29.98 33.42
N PHE A 32 4.50 29.16 34.46
CA PHE A 32 3.62 28.27 35.22
C PHE A 32 2.25 28.81 35.69
N PHE A 33 1.28 27.89 35.86
CA PHE A 33 0.40 27.83 37.04
C PHE A 33 0.02 26.38 37.41
N LEU A 34 0.07 26.08 38.71
CA LEU A 34 -0.37 24.85 39.39
C LEU A 34 -1.80 25.05 39.92
N CYS A 35 -2.68 24.04 39.82
CA CYS A 35 -3.65 23.71 40.89
C CYS A 35 -4.28 22.31 40.77
N VAL A 36 -3.85 21.44 41.68
CA VAL A 36 -4.52 20.42 42.52
C VAL A 36 -5.98 19.97 42.23
N ILE A 37 -6.07 18.66 41.88
CA ILE A 37 -6.97 17.55 42.31
C ILE A 37 -8.50 17.74 42.41
N GLY A 38 -9.20 16.92 41.62
CA GLY A 38 -10.57 16.43 41.90
C GLY A 38 -10.76 15.04 41.29
N ASN A 39 -10.72 14.00 42.13
CA ASN A 39 -10.67 12.59 41.75
C ASN A 39 -12.09 12.06 41.46
N GLN A 40 -12.45 11.86 40.20
CA GLN A 40 -13.60 11.04 39.80
C GLN A 40 -13.27 10.24 38.55
N GLN A 41 -12.80 9.01 38.74
CA GLN A 41 -12.69 8.05 37.65
C GLN A 41 -14.08 7.53 37.28
N ARG A 42 -14.75 8.18 36.32
CA ARG A 42 -15.89 7.58 35.63
C ARG A 42 -15.35 6.72 34.49
N ARG A 43 -15.46 5.40 34.68
CA ARG A 43 -14.97 4.39 33.73
C ARG A 43 -16.14 3.93 32.87
N PHE A 44 -16.01 4.10 31.56
CA PHE A 44 -16.93 3.51 30.60
C PHE A 44 -16.69 1.99 30.54
N SER A 45 -17.74 1.24 30.82
CA SER A 45 -17.95 -0.10 30.31
C SER A 45 -19.04 0.07 29.27
N VAL A 46 -18.72 -0.20 28.01
CA VAL A 46 -19.76 -0.43 27.01
C VAL A 46 -20.40 -1.75 27.40
N LYS A 47 -21.49 -1.67 28.17
CA LYS A 47 -22.43 -2.78 28.22
C LYS A 47 -23.01 -2.93 26.81
N PRO A 48 -23.10 -4.13 26.25
CA PRO A 48 -23.81 -4.34 25.00
C PRO A 48 -25.27 -3.97 25.27
N THR A 49 -25.67 -2.78 24.83
CA THR A 49 -27.08 -2.50 24.60
C THR A 49 -27.28 -2.85 23.14
N THR A 50 -28.03 -3.92 22.90
CA THR A 50 -28.45 -4.36 21.58
C THR A 50 -28.96 -3.14 20.78
N PRO A 51 -28.34 -2.78 19.64
CA PRO A 51 -28.95 -1.82 18.74
C PRO A 51 -30.22 -2.48 18.16
N PRO A 52 -31.33 -1.74 18.00
CA PRO A 52 -32.44 -2.24 17.20
C PRO A 52 -31.92 -2.47 15.77
N ASN A 53 -31.90 -3.73 15.39
CA ASN A 53 -31.70 -4.21 14.03
C ASN A 53 -32.67 -3.51 13.08
N SER A 54 -32.15 -2.66 12.22
CA SER A 54 -32.58 -2.50 10.81
C SER A 54 -31.97 -1.20 10.27
N LYS A 55 -30.84 -1.34 9.56
CA LYS A 55 -30.34 -0.42 8.50
C LYS A 55 -28.91 -0.74 8.07
N ALA A 56 -28.11 -1.40 8.92
CA ALA A 56 -26.74 -1.79 8.57
C ALA A 56 -26.61 -3.15 7.85
N LEU A 57 -27.65 -3.99 7.87
CA LEU A 57 -27.64 -5.29 7.18
C LEU A 57 -27.83 -5.18 5.65
N ASN A 58 -28.28 -4.04 5.13
CA ASN A 58 -28.63 -3.88 3.72
C ASN A 58 -27.45 -3.60 2.77
N LEU A 59 -26.20 -3.66 3.24
CA LEU A 59 -25.03 -3.49 2.36
C LEU A 59 -24.43 -4.80 1.86
N LEU A 60 -24.82 -5.95 2.44
CA LEU A 60 -24.31 -7.27 2.04
C LEU A 60 -25.23 -8.02 1.07
N ASP A 61 -26.47 -7.57 0.85
CA ASP A 61 -27.48 -8.27 0.03
C ASP A 61 -27.66 -7.74 -1.41
N THR A 62 -26.85 -6.80 -1.90
CA THR A 62 -27.00 -6.23 -3.27
C THR A 62 -25.93 -6.61 -4.29
N LYS A 63 -25.17 -7.70 -4.11
CA LYS A 63 -24.19 -8.15 -5.12
C LYS A 63 -24.53 -9.51 -5.73
N ALA A 64 -25.68 -9.55 -6.40
CA ALA A 64 -25.92 -10.47 -7.52
C ALA A 64 -26.67 -9.73 -8.63
N ARG A 65 -25.91 -9.09 -9.54
CA ARG A 65 -26.25 -8.85 -10.97
C ARG A 65 -25.42 -7.68 -11.52
N THR A 66 -24.42 -8.01 -12.33
CA THR A 66 -24.25 -7.30 -13.61
C THR A 66 -23.79 -8.30 -14.65
N HIS A 67 -24.77 -8.64 -15.48
CA HIS A 67 -24.74 -9.46 -16.67
C HIS A 67 -23.83 -8.83 -17.74
N ARG A 68 -22.96 -9.62 -18.40
CA ARG A 68 -22.47 -9.30 -19.76
C ARG A 68 -22.51 -10.55 -20.63
N LYS A 69 -23.68 -10.69 -21.24
CA LYS A 69 -24.04 -11.24 -22.56
C LYS A 69 -22.94 -12.03 -23.29
N GLY A 70 -23.07 -13.36 -23.27
CA GLY A 70 -22.44 -14.25 -24.25
C GLY A 70 -23.12 -14.11 -25.61
N ASN A 71 -22.33 -14.31 -26.67
CA ASN A 71 -22.83 -14.61 -28.00
C ASN A 71 -22.27 -15.98 -28.35
N ASP A 72 -23.16 -16.97 -28.41
CA ASP A 72 -22.86 -18.33 -28.83
C ASP A 72 -22.64 -18.36 -30.33
N ASN A 73 -21.59 -19.05 -30.79
CA ASN A 73 -21.59 -19.62 -32.13
C ASN A 73 -20.90 -20.98 -32.10
N ASN A 74 -21.70 -21.99 -32.44
CA ASN A 74 -21.34 -23.38 -32.63
C ASN A 74 -20.50 -23.52 -33.90
N GLY A 75 -19.31 -24.11 -33.79
CA GLY A 75 -18.44 -24.44 -34.92
C GLY A 75 -17.57 -25.64 -34.58
N GLN A 76 -17.73 -26.69 -35.37
CA GLN A 76 -17.17 -28.03 -35.19
C GLN A 76 -15.68 -28.10 -35.62
N VAL A 77 -14.92 -28.94 -34.91
CA VAL A 77 -13.69 -29.67 -35.33
C VAL A 77 -12.35 -28.89 -35.39
N SER A 78 -11.42 -29.31 -34.53
CA SER A 78 -10.10 -29.87 -34.91
C SER A 78 -9.28 -30.19 -33.66
N SER A 79 -8.71 -31.38 -33.61
CA SER A 79 -7.87 -31.91 -32.53
C SER A 79 -6.49 -31.25 -32.49
N ASP A 80 -6.14 -30.61 -31.38
CA ASP A 80 -4.75 -30.28 -31.02
C ASP A 80 -4.50 -30.55 -29.51
N PRO A 81 -3.31 -31.00 -29.09
CA PRO A 81 -3.07 -31.43 -27.71
C PRO A 81 -2.93 -30.21 -26.79
N HIS A 82 -3.84 -30.07 -25.83
CA HIS A 82 -3.77 -29.03 -24.81
C HIS A 82 -2.57 -29.26 -23.87
N TYR A 83 -1.55 -28.42 -23.99
CA TYR A 83 -0.32 -28.44 -23.18
C TYR A 83 -0.45 -27.95 -21.72
N PHE A 84 -1.68 -27.84 -21.20
CA PHE A 84 -1.94 -27.35 -19.84
C PHE A 84 -2.96 -28.21 -19.07
N ALA A 85 -2.82 -29.53 -19.17
CA ALA A 85 -3.50 -30.45 -18.26
C ALA A 85 -2.74 -30.57 -16.93
N ALA A 86 -3.45 -30.42 -15.82
CA ALA A 86 -2.94 -30.66 -14.47
C ALA A 86 -2.49 -32.13 -14.34
N GLY A 87 -1.21 -32.34 -14.02
CA GLY A 87 -0.60 -33.67 -13.89
C GLY A 87 0.73 -33.88 -14.65
N ALA A 88 1.12 -32.96 -15.53
CA ALA A 88 2.33 -33.09 -16.35
C ALA A 88 3.67 -32.78 -15.63
N ALA A 89 3.68 -32.52 -14.32
CA ALA A 89 4.88 -32.19 -13.57
C ALA A 89 5.87 -33.37 -13.46
N LYS A 90 5.37 -34.61 -13.38
CA LYS A 90 6.19 -35.82 -13.19
C LYS A 90 6.86 -36.34 -14.47
N LYS A 91 6.41 -35.91 -15.66
CA LYS A 91 7.05 -36.25 -16.94
C LYS A 91 8.16 -35.27 -17.35
N ARG A 92 8.24 -34.10 -16.73
CA ARG A 92 9.33 -33.12 -16.97
C ARG A 92 10.62 -33.46 -16.21
N SER A 93 10.53 -34.23 -15.11
CA SER A 93 11.70 -34.63 -14.32
C SER A 93 12.57 -35.72 -14.98
N HIS A 94 12.08 -36.40 -16.01
CA HIS A 94 12.77 -37.55 -16.62
C HIS A 94 13.38 -37.27 -18.01
N ILE A 95 13.36 -36.01 -18.48
CA ILE A 95 14.04 -35.59 -19.73
C ILE A 95 15.38 -34.88 -19.44
N GLY A 96 15.73 -34.66 -18.17
CA GLY A 96 16.95 -33.96 -17.75
C GLY A 96 18.14 -34.85 -17.38
N ALA A 97 18.22 -36.08 -17.87
CA ALA A 97 19.29 -37.02 -17.51
C ALA A 97 19.97 -37.66 -18.72
N ASN A 98 20.87 -36.92 -19.38
CA ASN A 98 22.16 -37.46 -19.82
C ASN A 98 23.18 -36.30 -20.06
N PRO A 99 24.49 -36.51 -19.78
CA PRO A 99 25.46 -35.44 -19.60
C PRO A 99 26.21 -35.16 -20.91
N GLN A 100 26.22 -33.90 -21.34
CA GLN A 100 27.33 -33.38 -22.14
C GLN A 100 27.86 -32.09 -21.52
N ASN A 101 29.11 -32.23 -21.12
CA ASN A 101 29.97 -31.28 -20.45
C ASN A 101 30.34 -30.16 -21.43
N GLN A 102 29.70 -28.99 -21.33
CA GLN A 102 30.32 -27.72 -21.74
C GLN A 102 29.90 -26.65 -20.72
N GLY A 103 30.90 -26.14 -20.00
CA GLY A 103 30.71 -25.21 -18.90
C GLY A 103 30.03 -23.92 -19.35
N HIS A 104 28.76 -23.76 -18.98
CA HIS A 104 28.15 -22.45 -18.96
C HIS A 104 28.65 -21.71 -17.73
N ALA A 105 29.68 -20.89 -17.96
CA ALA A 105 30.14 -19.89 -17.00
C ALA A 105 28.95 -19.04 -16.53
N LEU A 106 28.83 -18.88 -15.22
CA LEU A 106 27.94 -17.92 -14.57
C LEU A 106 28.06 -16.55 -15.26
N PRO A 107 26.97 -15.77 -15.40
CA PRO A 107 27.08 -14.45 -15.99
C PRO A 107 28.03 -13.62 -15.14
N VAL A 108 29.15 -13.23 -15.76
CA VAL A 108 30.18 -12.37 -15.19
C VAL A 108 29.49 -11.16 -14.56
N ARG A 109 29.51 -11.07 -13.22
CA ARG A 109 29.11 -9.86 -12.51
C ARG A 109 30.06 -8.76 -12.97
N SER A 110 29.55 -7.81 -13.75
CA SER A 110 30.28 -6.60 -14.10
C SER A 110 30.63 -5.88 -12.80
N SER A 111 31.89 -5.93 -12.39
CA SER A 111 32.41 -5.39 -11.12
C SER A 111 32.67 -3.89 -11.23
N VAL A 112 31.69 -3.12 -11.70
CA VAL A 112 31.79 -1.66 -11.64
C VAL A 112 31.46 -1.24 -10.21
N GLN A 113 32.46 -0.72 -9.50
CA GLN A 113 32.24 -0.09 -8.20
C GLN A 113 31.33 1.13 -8.40
N LEU A 114 30.28 1.22 -7.60
CA LEU A 114 29.40 2.38 -7.64
C LEU A 114 30.14 3.63 -7.20
N PRO A 115 29.95 4.77 -7.89
CA PRO A 115 30.49 6.03 -7.44
C PRO A 115 29.98 6.38 -6.03
N THR A 116 30.84 6.96 -5.20
CA THR A 116 30.50 7.45 -3.85
C THR A 116 30.17 8.95 -3.84
N LYS A 117 30.41 9.65 -4.96
CA LYS A 117 30.22 11.09 -5.16
C LYS A 117 29.61 11.35 -6.54
N PRO A 118 28.91 12.48 -6.74
CA PRO A 118 28.42 12.86 -8.06
C PRO A 118 29.60 13.08 -9.02
N LEU A 119 29.59 12.36 -10.14
CA LEU A 119 30.63 12.43 -11.16
C LEU A 119 30.37 13.51 -12.20
N ASN A 120 31.44 14.05 -12.78
CA ASN A 120 31.42 14.95 -13.93
C ASN A 120 31.31 14.17 -15.27
N SER A 121 31.15 14.88 -16.38
CA SER A 121 30.95 14.24 -17.70
C SER A 121 32.13 13.35 -18.12
N ALA A 122 33.38 13.79 -17.92
CA ALA A 122 34.56 13.04 -18.32
C ALA A 122 34.76 11.77 -17.48
N GLU A 123 34.42 11.85 -16.19
CA GLU A 123 34.42 10.70 -15.28
C GLU A 123 33.37 9.66 -15.67
N TRP A 124 32.17 10.10 -16.07
CA TRP A 124 31.14 9.21 -16.60
C TRP A 124 31.55 8.58 -17.93
N ASP A 125 32.25 9.31 -18.79
CA ASP A 125 32.78 8.78 -20.06
C ASP A 125 33.77 7.65 -19.82
N LYS A 126 34.74 7.86 -18.92
CA LYS A 126 35.69 6.83 -18.52
C LYS A 126 35.00 5.59 -17.94
N LEU A 127 34.02 5.78 -17.05
CA LEU A 127 33.28 4.67 -16.45
C LEU A 127 32.48 3.87 -17.50
N LYS A 128 31.98 4.55 -18.54
CA LYS A 128 31.28 3.90 -19.66
C LYS A 128 32.25 3.10 -20.53
N GLU A 129 33.46 3.61 -20.78
CA GLU A 129 34.50 2.91 -21.55
C GLU A 129 34.96 1.63 -20.84
N ASP A 130 35.10 1.68 -19.51
CA ASP A 130 35.50 0.53 -18.70
C ASP A 130 34.39 -0.55 -18.58
N PHE A 131 33.15 -0.22 -18.98
CA PHE A 131 32.02 -1.11 -18.83
C PHE A 131 31.93 -2.16 -19.96
N LYS A 132 32.08 -3.43 -19.59
CA LYS A 132 32.03 -4.60 -20.51
C LYS A 132 30.71 -5.37 -20.47
N GLY A 133 29.64 -4.77 -19.95
CA GLY A 133 28.34 -5.44 -19.79
C GLY A 133 27.51 -5.47 -21.07
N LYS A 134 26.60 -6.46 -21.18
CA LYS A 134 25.63 -6.57 -22.30
C LYS A 134 24.42 -5.64 -22.16
N ALA A 135 24.12 -5.18 -20.94
CA ALA A 135 23.02 -4.26 -20.68
C ALA A 135 23.43 -2.82 -21.03
N SER A 136 22.45 -1.96 -21.30
CA SER A 136 22.65 -0.50 -21.36
C SER A 136 23.37 -0.04 -20.09
N PHE A 137 24.50 0.65 -20.25
CA PHE A 137 25.34 1.12 -19.13
C PHE A 137 24.54 2.02 -18.20
N GLU A 138 23.80 2.95 -18.80
CA GLU A 138 22.92 3.90 -18.12
C GLU A 138 21.90 3.17 -17.25
N ASP A 139 21.20 2.18 -17.83
CA ASP A 139 20.18 1.38 -17.15
C ASP A 139 20.78 0.53 -16.03
N PHE A 140 21.96 -0.05 -16.25
CA PHE A 140 22.66 -0.83 -15.25
C PHE A 140 23.03 0.04 -14.04
N ILE A 141 23.70 1.17 -14.27
CA ILE A 141 24.16 2.07 -13.20
C ILE A 141 22.98 2.61 -12.39
N ILE A 142 21.93 3.15 -13.03
CA ILE A 142 20.78 3.69 -12.29
C ILE A 142 20.03 2.60 -11.52
N SER A 143 20.03 1.35 -12.01
CA SER A 143 19.44 0.23 -11.26
C SER A 143 20.25 -0.08 -10.00
N GLN A 144 21.58 -0.03 -10.09
CA GLN A 144 22.46 -0.23 -8.95
C GLN A 144 22.34 0.92 -7.95
N MET A 145 22.20 2.16 -8.43
CA MET A 145 21.92 3.32 -7.58
C MET A 145 20.59 3.18 -6.84
N ALA A 146 19.52 2.77 -7.54
CA ALA A 146 18.21 2.54 -6.94
C ALA A 146 18.22 1.42 -5.89
N ARG A 147 18.94 0.32 -6.17
CA ARG A 147 19.08 -0.82 -5.24
C ARG A 147 19.82 -0.46 -3.96
N ASN A 148 20.84 0.39 -4.07
CA ASN A 148 21.65 0.84 -2.93
C ASN A 148 21.16 2.18 -2.34
N CYS A 149 20.01 2.68 -2.77
CA CYS A 149 19.41 3.94 -2.35
C CYS A 149 20.41 5.12 -2.33
N CYS A 150 21.25 5.22 -3.37
CA CYS A 150 22.25 6.27 -3.52
C CYS A 150 21.65 7.68 -3.46
N SER A 151 22.47 8.70 -3.17
CA SER A 151 22.03 10.10 -3.10
C SER A 151 21.39 10.56 -4.41
N VAL A 152 20.39 11.43 -4.30
CA VAL A 152 19.71 12.04 -5.46
C VAL A 152 20.67 12.79 -6.36
N ASP A 153 21.69 13.46 -5.81
CA ASP A 153 22.69 14.22 -6.60
C ASP A 153 23.51 13.34 -7.55
N MET A 154 23.88 12.13 -7.11
CA MET A 154 24.58 11.16 -7.96
C MET A 154 23.73 10.70 -9.14
N ALA A 155 22.45 10.39 -8.88
CA ALA A 155 21.54 10.00 -9.94
C ALA A 155 21.23 11.18 -10.86
N LYS A 156 21.15 12.40 -10.31
CA LYS A 156 20.99 13.65 -11.06
C LYS A 156 22.18 13.90 -11.98
N SER A 157 23.42 13.66 -11.54
CA SER A 157 24.61 13.81 -12.39
C SER A 157 24.64 12.79 -13.54
N LEU A 158 24.20 11.55 -13.31
CA LEU A 158 24.00 10.57 -14.36
C LEU A 158 22.95 11.04 -15.39
N LEU A 159 21.80 11.53 -14.92
CA LEU A 159 20.74 12.04 -15.79
C LEU A 159 21.22 13.22 -16.65
N ALA A 160 21.97 14.15 -16.07
CA ALA A 160 22.54 15.29 -16.78
C ALA A 160 23.54 14.85 -17.86
N TRP A 161 24.41 13.88 -17.56
CA TRP A 161 25.34 13.32 -18.53
C TRP A 161 24.62 12.59 -19.68
N VAL A 162 23.60 11.78 -19.37
CA VAL A 162 22.78 11.11 -20.41
C VAL A 162 22.05 12.14 -21.28
N ALA A 163 21.47 13.18 -20.67
CA ALA A 163 20.81 14.26 -21.39
C ALA A 163 21.79 15.00 -22.31
N ALA A 164 23.00 15.31 -21.84
CA ALA A 164 24.03 15.98 -22.66
C ALA A 164 24.42 15.16 -23.90
N LYS A 165 24.49 13.83 -23.77
CA LYS A 165 24.83 12.93 -24.89
C LYS A 165 23.68 12.68 -25.86
N ASN A 166 22.44 12.74 -25.38
CA ASN A 166 21.25 12.35 -26.14
C ASN A 166 20.38 13.56 -26.51
N ASN A 167 20.98 14.72 -26.82
CA ASN A 167 20.27 15.93 -27.23
C ASN A 167 19.14 16.36 -26.25
N GLY A 168 19.37 16.20 -24.95
CA GLY A 168 18.41 16.52 -23.88
C GLY A 168 17.39 15.40 -23.58
N ILE A 169 17.47 14.25 -24.24
CA ILE A 169 16.49 13.18 -24.11
C ILE A 169 16.94 12.17 -23.04
N VAL A 170 16.18 12.09 -21.94
CA VAL A 170 16.34 11.04 -20.92
C VAL A 170 15.30 9.94 -21.13
N GLY A 171 15.73 8.68 -21.09
CA GLY A 171 14.86 7.51 -21.24
C GLY A 171 13.87 7.33 -20.08
N TYR A 172 12.70 6.75 -20.35
CA TYR A 172 11.64 6.55 -19.36
C TYR A 172 12.12 5.75 -18.12
N ASN A 173 12.83 4.64 -18.34
CA ASN A 173 13.33 3.77 -17.27
C ASN A 173 14.28 4.50 -16.30
N LEU A 174 15.12 5.40 -16.84
CA LEU A 174 16.00 6.24 -16.02
C LEU A 174 15.19 7.21 -15.16
N LEU A 175 14.18 7.86 -15.76
CA LEU A 175 13.30 8.79 -15.04
C LEU A 175 12.52 8.09 -13.92
N VAL A 176 12.00 6.88 -14.15
CA VAL A 176 11.26 6.12 -13.12
C VAL A 176 12.16 5.74 -11.95
N LYS A 177 13.39 5.29 -12.21
CA LYS A 177 14.35 4.94 -11.14
C LYS A 177 14.89 6.17 -10.42
N TYR A 178 15.06 7.27 -11.12
CA TYR A 178 15.39 8.55 -10.51
C TYR A 178 14.23 9.05 -9.63
N LEU A 179 12.99 8.97 -10.11
CA LEU A 179 11.80 9.29 -9.33
C LEU A 179 11.72 8.45 -8.06
N TYR A 180 11.99 7.14 -8.15
CA TYR A 180 12.07 6.27 -6.98
C TYR A 180 13.05 6.81 -5.92
N LEU A 181 14.26 7.22 -6.33
CA LEU A 181 15.25 7.81 -5.42
C LEU A 181 14.76 9.13 -4.83
N CYS A 182 14.13 9.98 -5.63
CA CYS A 182 13.55 11.26 -5.16
C CYS A 182 12.47 11.02 -4.10
N VAL A 183 11.57 10.06 -4.34
CA VAL A 183 10.52 9.66 -3.39
C VAL A 183 11.11 9.05 -2.12
N PHE A 184 12.13 8.19 -2.25
CA PHE A 184 12.80 7.56 -1.11
C PHE A 184 13.45 8.59 -0.19
N HIS A 185 14.18 9.57 -0.77
CA HIS A 185 14.86 10.64 -0.05
C HIS A 185 13.95 11.85 0.25
N LYS A 186 12.65 11.78 -0.06
CA LYS A 186 11.67 12.85 0.16
C LYS A 186 12.03 14.19 -0.49
N GLN A 187 12.68 14.15 -1.66
CA GLN A 187 13.04 15.33 -2.45
C GLN A 187 11.87 15.79 -3.31
N THR A 188 10.92 16.49 -2.69
CA THR A 188 9.65 16.88 -3.31
C THR A 188 9.80 17.77 -4.55
N SER A 189 10.78 18.68 -4.56
CA SER A 189 11.06 19.53 -5.72
C SER A 189 11.45 18.71 -6.95
N GLU A 190 12.35 17.75 -6.77
CA GLU A 190 12.80 16.87 -7.85
C GLU A 190 11.67 15.96 -8.35
N VAL A 191 10.79 15.48 -7.44
CA VAL A 191 9.58 14.73 -7.83
C VAL A 191 8.71 15.56 -8.76
N ILE A 192 8.49 16.84 -8.43
CA ILE A 192 7.69 17.76 -9.24
C ILE A 192 8.32 17.97 -10.61
N ASP A 193 9.64 18.18 -10.68
CA ASP A 193 10.35 18.36 -11.95
C ASP A 193 10.23 17.11 -12.84
N VAL A 194 10.41 15.93 -12.27
CA VAL A 194 10.27 14.65 -12.99
C VAL A 194 8.82 14.44 -13.44
N TYR A 195 7.85 14.81 -12.60
CA TYR A 195 6.43 14.72 -12.95
C TYR A 195 6.10 15.57 -14.18
N GLU A 196 6.58 16.82 -14.23
CA GLU A 196 6.39 17.70 -15.40
C GLU A 196 7.04 17.14 -16.66
N ILE A 197 8.27 16.62 -16.55
CA ILE A 197 8.96 15.97 -17.66
C ILE A 197 8.15 14.77 -18.16
N MET A 198 7.66 13.93 -17.25
CA MET A 198 6.89 12.74 -17.61
C MET A 198 5.55 13.11 -18.27
N LYS A 199 4.85 14.11 -17.73
CA LYS A 199 3.56 14.60 -18.25
C LYS A 199 3.69 15.23 -19.64
N ALA A 200 4.78 15.97 -19.89
CA ALA A 200 5.04 16.59 -21.18
C ALA A 200 5.42 15.55 -22.27
N LYS A 201 6.13 14.48 -21.88
CA LYS A 201 6.73 13.52 -22.82
C LYS A 201 5.89 12.28 -23.05
N TYR A 202 5.12 11.84 -22.06
CA TYR A 202 4.40 10.56 -22.10
C TYR A 202 2.90 10.78 -21.89
N LYS A 203 2.07 10.23 -22.78
CA LYS A 203 0.61 10.33 -22.68
C LYS A 203 0.02 9.50 -21.54
N SER A 204 0.66 8.38 -21.21
CA SER A 204 0.26 7.46 -20.15
C SER A 204 1.50 6.81 -19.56
N LEU A 205 1.48 6.56 -18.27
CA LEU A 205 2.55 5.88 -17.55
C LEU A 205 2.13 4.45 -17.21
N GLU A 206 3.09 3.59 -16.91
CA GLU A 206 2.75 2.28 -16.35
C GLU A 206 2.25 2.42 -14.90
N SER A 207 1.56 1.40 -14.38
CA SER A 207 0.99 1.43 -13.02
C SER A 207 2.03 1.70 -11.93
N GLY A 208 3.27 1.21 -12.11
CA GLY A 208 4.40 1.49 -11.22
C GLY A 208 4.81 2.96 -11.21
N GLY A 209 4.87 3.61 -12.38
CA GLY A 209 5.19 5.04 -12.51
C GLY A 209 4.14 5.92 -11.83
N TYR A 210 2.85 5.67 -12.07
CA TYR A 210 1.77 6.36 -11.38
C TYR A 210 1.84 6.20 -9.86
N THR A 211 2.12 4.98 -9.38
CA THR A 211 2.24 4.70 -7.94
C THR A 211 3.36 5.52 -7.29
N LEU A 212 4.51 5.66 -7.95
CA LEU A 212 5.62 6.47 -7.46
C LEU A 212 5.28 7.97 -7.46
N LEU A 213 4.61 8.46 -8.51
CA LEU A 213 4.19 9.86 -8.57
C LEU A 213 3.18 10.20 -7.48
N ILE A 214 2.17 9.34 -7.27
CA ILE A 214 1.22 9.49 -6.15
C ILE A 214 1.97 9.59 -4.83
N ARG A 215 2.86 8.64 -4.53
CA ARG A 215 3.66 8.63 -3.30
C ARG A 215 4.55 9.86 -3.13
N GLY A 216 5.09 10.39 -4.23
CA GLY A 216 5.96 11.56 -4.20
C GLY A 216 5.22 12.87 -3.98
N LEU A 217 4.02 13.01 -4.56
CA LEU A 217 3.26 14.27 -4.56
C LEU A 217 2.51 14.53 -3.25
N ILE A 218 2.23 13.50 -2.45
CA ILE A 218 1.40 13.63 -1.23
C ILE A 218 1.99 14.53 -0.13
N HIS A 219 3.28 14.85 -0.19
CA HIS A 219 3.96 15.75 0.76
C HIS A 219 4.14 17.18 0.19
N SER A 220 3.54 17.48 -0.96
CA SER A 220 3.68 18.76 -1.66
C SER A 220 2.38 19.53 -1.65
N ASP A 221 2.44 20.85 -1.92
CA ASP A 221 1.25 21.67 -2.17
C ASP A 221 0.43 21.18 -3.38
N ARG A 222 1.06 20.39 -4.26
CA ARG A 222 0.45 19.74 -5.43
C ARG A 222 -0.15 18.36 -5.12
N TRP A 223 -0.37 18.02 -3.84
CA TRP A 223 -0.92 16.71 -3.44
C TRP A 223 -2.25 16.37 -4.13
N ARG A 224 -3.07 17.35 -4.51
CA ARG A 224 -4.32 17.11 -5.25
C ARG A 224 -4.09 16.44 -6.60
N GLU A 225 -2.92 16.59 -7.21
CA GLU A 225 -2.58 15.87 -8.43
C GLU A 225 -2.39 14.37 -8.18
N SER A 226 -2.03 13.95 -6.97
CA SER A 226 -2.06 12.52 -6.61
C SER A 226 -3.48 11.93 -6.68
N LEU A 227 -4.51 12.72 -6.36
CA LEU A 227 -5.91 12.31 -6.52
C LEU A 227 -6.29 12.20 -7.99
N LEU A 228 -5.87 13.15 -8.84
CA LEU A 228 -6.12 13.07 -10.29
C LEU A 228 -5.46 11.82 -10.90
N LEU A 229 -4.23 11.51 -10.49
CA LEU A 229 -3.54 10.29 -10.90
C LEU A 229 -4.27 9.03 -10.40
N LEU A 230 -4.82 9.05 -9.19
CA LEU A 230 -5.64 7.95 -8.68
C LEU A 230 -6.90 7.75 -9.54
N GLU A 231 -7.60 8.82 -9.90
CA GLU A 231 -8.76 8.78 -10.79
C GLU A 231 -8.41 8.25 -12.19
N ASP A 232 -7.23 8.60 -12.72
CA ASP A 232 -6.75 8.05 -13.99
C ASP A 232 -6.51 6.53 -13.90
N ILE A 233 -6.01 6.02 -12.77
CA ILE A 233 -5.92 4.58 -12.54
C ILE A 233 -7.31 3.95 -12.50
N LYS A 234 -8.27 4.56 -11.78
CA LYS A 234 -9.65 4.04 -11.64
C LYS A 234 -10.37 3.86 -12.99
N LYS A 235 -10.04 4.68 -13.99
CA LYS A 235 -10.61 4.56 -15.36
C LYS A 235 -10.22 3.26 -16.07
N VAL A 236 -9.09 2.66 -15.71
CA VAL A 236 -8.55 1.47 -16.40
C VAL A 236 -8.49 0.23 -15.52
N MET A 237 -8.38 0.39 -14.19
CA MET A 237 -8.31 -0.72 -13.24
C MET A 237 -8.66 -0.29 -11.81
N VAL A 238 -8.85 -1.25 -10.91
CA VAL A 238 -8.98 -0.96 -9.47
C VAL A 238 -7.61 -0.53 -8.91
N PRO A 239 -7.47 0.65 -8.28
CA PRO A 239 -6.21 1.07 -7.68
C PRO A 239 -5.74 0.13 -6.57
N SER A 240 -4.42 0.06 -6.35
CA SER A 240 -3.88 -0.78 -5.29
C SER A 240 -4.17 -0.19 -3.91
N LYS A 241 -4.15 -1.04 -2.87
CA LYS A 241 -4.23 -0.61 -1.47
C LYS A 241 -3.17 0.43 -1.09
N LYS A 242 -2.02 0.43 -1.79
CA LYS A 242 -0.96 1.42 -1.59
C LYS A 242 -1.33 2.78 -2.21
N ASN A 243 -1.92 2.78 -3.41
CA ASN A 243 -2.36 4.03 -4.05
C ASN A 243 -3.41 4.74 -3.19
N TYR A 244 -4.42 4.01 -2.72
CA TYR A 244 -5.38 4.56 -1.78
C TYR A 244 -4.72 5.03 -0.49
N GLY A 245 -3.86 4.19 0.12
CA GLY A 245 -3.17 4.53 1.36
C GLY A 245 -2.33 5.81 1.27
N ASP A 246 -1.62 6.01 0.16
CA ASP A 246 -0.82 7.21 -0.10
C ASP A 246 -1.73 8.45 -0.25
N CYS A 247 -2.81 8.37 -1.04
CA CYS A 247 -3.75 9.48 -1.19
C CYS A 247 -4.49 9.84 0.11
N ILE A 248 -4.88 8.84 0.90
CA ILE A 248 -5.49 9.04 2.23
C ILE A 248 -4.51 9.77 3.15
N GLN A 249 -3.24 9.32 3.19
CA GLN A 249 -2.20 9.99 3.96
C GLN A 249 -1.99 11.44 3.48
N GLY A 250 -1.95 11.66 2.16
CA GLY A 250 -1.84 13.00 1.58
C GLY A 250 -2.98 13.92 1.99
N ALA A 251 -4.22 13.42 1.96
CA ALA A 251 -5.40 14.18 2.38
C ALA A 251 -5.33 14.55 3.87
N LEU A 252 -4.96 13.60 4.75
CA LEU A 252 -4.79 13.86 6.19
C LEU A 252 -3.67 14.87 6.48
N LEU A 253 -2.53 14.77 5.79
CA LEU A 253 -1.43 15.74 5.92
C LEU A 253 -1.87 17.17 5.58
N HIS A 254 -2.85 17.32 4.69
CA HIS A 254 -3.41 18.60 4.27
C HIS A 254 -4.77 18.91 4.90
N GLN A 255 -5.11 18.21 6.00
CA GLN A 255 -6.31 18.45 6.80
C GLN A 255 -7.65 18.24 6.04
N ASP A 256 -7.64 17.51 4.93
CA ASP A 256 -8.83 17.14 4.17
C ASP A 256 -9.37 15.77 4.61
N VAL A 257 -10.02 15.80 5.78
CA VAL A 257 -10.55 14.59 6.44
C VAL A 257 -11.64 13.91 5.64
N ASN A 258 -12.49 14.71 4.97
CA ASN A 258 -13.62 14.19 4.22
C ASN A 258 -13.13 13.38 3.02
N THR A 259 -12.15 13.90 2.28
CA THR A 259 -11.51 13.16 1.20
C THR A 259 -10.82 11.90 1.72
N ALA A 260 -10.07 12.00 2.83
CA ALA A 260 -9.42 10.85 3.44
C ALA A 260 -10.41 9.74 3.82
N TRP A 261 -11.52 10.10 4.47
CA TRP A 261 -12.55 9.15 4.88
C TRP A 261 -13.30 8.55 3.69
N SER A 262 -13.63 9.36 2.69
CA SER A 262 -14.27 8.88 1.46
C SER A 262 -13.40 7.84 0.74
N LEU A 263 -12.11 8.11 0.60
CA LEU A 263 -11.16 7.18 -0.02
C LEU A 263 -10.98 5.90 0.81
N TYR A 264 -11.02 6.00 2.14
CA TYR A 264 -11.02 4.83 3.02
C TYR A 264 -12.25 3.95 2.80
N GLN A 265 -13.45 4.55 2.74
CA GLN A 265 -14.69 3.83 2.48
C GLN A 265 -14.70 3.19 1.10
N GLU A 266 -14.19 3.88 0.08
CA GLU A 266 -14.02 3.34 -1.27
C GLU A 266 -13.06 2.15 -1.31
N LEU A 267 -11.91 2.25 -0.62
CA LEU A 267 -10.95 1.13 -0.46
C LEU A 267 -11.66 -0.11 0.12
N ILE A 268 -12.42 0.06 1.21
CA ILE A 268 -13.16 -1.03 1.85
C ILE A 268 -14.26 -1.57 0.91
N GLY A 269 -14.96 -0.69 0.19
CA GLY A 269 -16.00 -1.06 -0.79
C GLY A 269 -15.49 -1.91 -1.96
N HIS A 270 -14.19 -1.81 -2.27
CA HIS A 270 -13.48 -2.68 -3.21
C HIS A 270 -12.95 -3.99 -2.59
N ASN A 271 -13.31 -4.29 -1.34
CA ASN A 271 -12.81 -5.44 -0.58
C ASN A 271 -11.28 -5.47 -0.45
N LEU A 272 -10.64 -4.30 -0.45
CA LEU A 272 -9.21 -4.19 -0.21
C LEU A 272 -8.95 -4.11 1.30
N ILE A 273 -7.87 -4.75 1.76
CA ILE A 273 -7.42 -4.63 3.14
C ILE A 273 -6.56 -3.36 3.24
N PRO A 274 -6.96 -2.36 4.04
CA PRO A 274 -6.22 -1.11 4.19
C PRO A 274 -4.85 -1.40 4.81
N PRO A 275 -3.77 -0.77 4.33
CA PRO A 275 -2.48 -0.86 5.00
C PRO A 275 -2.60 -0.35 6.44
N LEU A 276 -1.94 -1.03 7.39
CA LEU A 276 -1.97 -0.62 8.79
C LEU A 276 -1.41 0.80 9.00
N GLU A 277 -0.45 1.22 8.17
CA GLU A 277 0.07 2.60 8.17
C GLU A 277 -1.01 3.63 7.78
N THR A 278 -1.95 3.26 6.92
CA THR A 278 -3.08 4.13 6.54
C THR A 278 -4.05 4.27 7.71
N LEU A 279 -4.34 3.18 8.42
CA LEU A 279 -5.16 3.23 9.63
C LEU A 279 -4.48 4.05 10.72
N LYS A 280 -3.18 3.83 10.93
CA LYS A 280 -2.35 4.60 11.87
C LYS A 280 -2.40 6.10 11.59
N ALA A 281 -2.35 6.51 10.32
CA ALA A 281 -2.40 7.93 9.94
C ALA A 281 -3.66 8.64 10.43
N PHE A 282 -4.83 7.98 10.46
CA PHE A 282 -6.05 8.55 11.02
C PHE A 282 -5.91 8.83 12.53
N PHE A 283 -5.30 7.93 13.30
CA PHE A 283 -5.07 8.14 14.73
C PHE A 283 -4.00 9.20 14.99
N ASP A 284 -2.93 9.23 14.19
CA ASP A 284 -1.88 10.26 14.29
C ASP A 284 -2.44 11.66 14.04
N TYR A 285 -3.35 11.80 13.08
CA TYR A 285 -4.06 13.05 12.80
C TYR A 285 -5.09 13.39 13.90
N GLY A 286 -5.78 12.37 14.43
CA GLY A 286 -6.82 12.54 15.44
C GLY A 286 -6.37 13.04 16.81
N LYS A 287 -5.08 12.92 17.15
CA LYS A 287 -4.56 13.31 18.48
C LYS A 287 -4.73 14.80 18.79
N ASP A 288 -4.81 15.63 17.75
CA ASP A 288 -4.91 17.09 17.86
C ASP A 288 -6.36 17.57 17.60
N ILE A 289 -7.32 16.65 17.48
CA ILE A 289 -8.69 16.92 17.05
C ILE A 289 -9.68 16.58 18.16
N ASN A 290 -10.47 17.58 18.53
CA ASN A 290 -11.57 17.42 19.47
C ASN A 290 -12.91 17.52 18.75
N ASP A 291 -13.19 16.52 17.90
CA ASP A 291 -14.45 16.37 17.17
C ASP A 291 -15.02 14.97 17.45
N ASP A 292 -16.25 14.93 17.96
CA ASP A 292 -16.97 13.68 18.25
C ASP A 292 -17.21 12.88 16.97
N HIS A 293 -17.52 13.55 15.85
CA HIS A 293 -17.75 12.86 14.57
C HIS A 293 -16.49 12.19 14.04
N TYR A 294 -15.32 12.81 14.24
CA TYR A 294 -14.05 12.20 13.90
C TYR A 294 -13.72 11.03 14.85
N SER A 295 -14.05 11.17 16.14
CA SER A 295 -13.87 10.12 17.13
C SER A 295 -14.66 8.86 16.78
N ASP A 296 -15.90 9.00 16.30
CA ASP A 296 -16.72 7.88 15.83
C ASP A 296 -16.04 7.13 14.67
N LYS A 297 -15.44 7.86 13.72
CA LYS A 297 -14.67 7.25 12.60
C LYS A 297 -13.49 6.41 13.10
N LEU A 298 -12.78 6.88 14.13
CA LEU A 298 -11.68 6.14 14.73
C LEU A 298 -12.15 4.89 15.47
N LEU A 299 -13.30 4.97 16.15
CA LEU A 299 -13.94 3.80 16.75
C LEU A 299 -14.36 2.78 15.70
N ASP A 300 -14.89 3.22 14.55
CA ASP A 300 -15.20 2.35 13.41
C ASP A 300 -13.96 1.62 12.90
N ILE A 301 -12.79 2.27 12.87
CA ILE A 301 -11.53 1.60 12.53
C ILE A 301 -11.17 0.53 13.55
N LEU A 302 -11.36 0.75 14.85
CA LEU A 302 -11.12 -0.28 15.88
C LEU A 302 -12.08 -1.47 15.72
N LEU A 303 -13.34 -1.21 15.38
CA LEU A 303 -14.31 -2.26 15.05
C LEU A 303 -13.90 -3.02 13.79
N TYR A 304 -13.39 -2.32 12.78
CA TYR A 304 -12.84 -2.96 11.58
C TYR A 304 -11.69 -3.90 11.93
N LEU A 305 -10.75 -3.49 12.79
CA LEU A 305 -9.65 -4.34 13.26
C LEU A 305 -10.18 -5.60 13.97
N ARG A 306 -11.13 -5.43 14.90
CA ARG A 306 -11.77 -6.54 15.63
C ARG A 306 -12.44 -7.53 14.68
N ASN A 307 -13.29 -7.03 13.78
CA ASN A 307 -14.12 -7.85 12.91
C ASN A 307 -13.30 -8.61 11.86
N ASN A 308 -12.11 -8.12 11.51
CA ASN A 308 -11.20 -8.75 10.55
C ASN A 308 -10.01 -9.46 11.21
N GLN A 309 -9.99 -9.57 12.55
CA GLN A 309 -8.90 -10.18 13.31
C GLN A 309 -7.51 -9.62 12.95
N LEU A 310 -7.44 -8.28 12.81
CA LEU A 310 -6.22 -7.55 12.50
C LEU A 310 -5.67 -6.90 13.76
N TYR A 311 -4.35 -7.00 13.94
CA TYR A 311 -3.66 -6.50 15.12
C TYR A 311 -2.69 -5.37 14.74
N PRO A 312 -2.67 -4.26 15.50
CA PRO A 312 -1.76 -3.16 15.23
C PRO A 312 -0.31 -3.58 15.54
N GLY A 313 0.63 -3.08 14.74
CA GLY A 313 2.05 -3.09 15.10
C GLY A 313 2.34 -2.13 16.25
N GLU A 314 3.56 -2.17 16.79
CA GLU A 314 3.96 -1.39 17.97
C GLU A 314 3.73 0.12 17.78
N SER A 315 4.21 0.70 16.67
CA SER A 315 4.04 2.13 16.38
C SER A 315 2.57 2.54 16.27
N PHE A 316 1.73 1.69 15.66
CA PHE A 316 0.30 1.95 15.53
C PHE A 316 -0.41 1.85 16.90
N ALA A 317 -0.07 0.87 17.73
CA ALA A 317 -0.60 0.77 19.09
C ALA A 317 -0.28 2.02 19.93
N HIS A 318 0.92 2.60 19.77
CA HIS A 318 1.28 3.87 20.40
C HIS A 318 0.43 5.05 19.89
N SER A 319 0.13 5.12 18.58
CA SER A 319 -0.78 6.13 18.03
C SER A 319 -2.19 6.01 18.61
N ILE A 320 -2.73 4.80 18.70
CA ILE A 320 -4.04 4.54 19.33
C ILE A 320 -4.03 5.00 20.80
N LYS A 321 -3.00 4.61 21.56
CA LYS A 321 -2.84 5.05 22.96
C LYS A 321 -2.83 6.58 23.07
N THR A 322 -2.01 7.24 22.26
CA THR A 322 -1.85 8.70 22.26
C THR A 322 -3.18 9.39 21.95
N TRP A 323 -3.92 8.89 20.97
CA TRP A 323 -5.25 9.41 20.64
C TRP A 323 -6.22 9.25 21.82
N PHE A 324 -6.35 8.07 22.42
CA PHE A 324 -7.25 7.88 23.57
C PHE A 324 -6.92 8.86 24.72
N GLU A 325 -5.63 9.02 25.03
CA GLU A 325 -5.15 9.91 26.09
C GLU A 325 -5.32 11.41 25.74
N SER A 326 -5.44 11.76 24.46
CA SER A 326 -5.69 13.13 24.01
C SER A 326 -7.14 13.59 24.21
N ILE A 327 -8.10 12.67 24.39
CA ILE A 327 -9.53 13.00 24.46
C ILE A 327 -9.82 13.76 25.77
N PRO A 328 -10.24 15.04 25.69
CA PRO A 328 -10.47 15.85 26.88
C PRO A 328 -11.65 15.33 27.72
N GLY A 329 -11.54 15.49 29.03
CA GLY A 329 -12.61 15.12 29.98
C GLY A 329 -12.79 13.62 30.25
N ARG A 330 -12.15 12.73 29.47
CA ARG A 330 -12.32 11.26 29.64
C ARG A 330 -11.24 10.56 30.46
N GLN A 331 -10.15 11.26 30.81
CA GLN A 331 -9.06 10.74 31.67
C GLN A 331 -8.57 9.32 31.29
N TRP A 332 -8.47 9.04 29.99
CA TRP A 332 -7.96 7.76 29.53
C TRP A 332 -6.49 7.61 29.92
N LYS A 333 -6.11 6.38 30.30
CA LYS A 333 -4.72 6.00 30.58
C LYS A 333 -4.45 4.66 29.92
N GLY A 334 -3.62 4.66 28.89
CA GLY A 334 -3.19 3.43 28.22
C GLY A 334 -1.94 2.85 28.86
N GLN A 335 -1.83 1.53 28.88
CA GLN A 335 -0.62 0.81 29.31
C GLN A 335 -0.40 -0.39 28.40
N PHE A 336 0.86 -0.68 28.07
CA PHE A 336 1.22 -1.92 27.38
C PHE A 336 1.36 -3.03 28.42
N THR A 337 0.57 -4.08 28.27
CA THR A 337 0.41 -5.13 29.28
C THR A 337 0.44 -6.52 28.65
N THR A 338 0.53 -7.53 29.51
CA THR A 338 0.39 -8.94 29.15
C THR A 338 -0.88 -9.52 29.75
N ILE A 339 -1.37 -10.63 29.19
CA ILE A 339 -2.51 -11.37 29.74
C ILE A 339 -1.98 -12.51 30.59
N GLN A 340 -2.46 -12.62 31.83
CA GLN A 340 -2.14 -13.71 32.73
C GLN A 340 -2.79 -15.02 32.25
N LYS A 341 -2.29 -16.17 32.71
CA LYS A 341 -2.89 -17.49 32.40
C LYS A 341 -4.36 -17.60 32.82
N SER A 342 -4.80 -16.80 33.80
CA SER A 342 -6.19 -16.67 34.23
C SER A 342 -7.11 -15.93 33.24
N GLY A 343 -6.56 -15.37 32.15
CA GLY A 343 -7.30 -14.51 31.22
C GLY A 343 -7.45 -13.05 31.68
N GLN A 344 -6.78 -12.66 32.77
CA GLN A 344 -6.83 -11.30 33.33
C GLN A 344 -5.69 -10.41 32.79
N CYS A 345 -6.00 -9.15 32.49
CA CYS A 345 -5.00 -8.15 32.13
C CYS A 345 -4.11 -7.80 33.33
N SER A 346 -2.78 -7.82 33.15
CA SER A 346 -1.83 -7.51 34.23
C SER A 346 -1.82 -6.04 34.68
N GLY A 347 -2.32 -5.11 33.86
CA GLY A 347 -2.41 -3.68 34.23
C GLY A 347 -3.69 -3.31 34.97
N CYS A 348 -4.86 -3.69 34.44
CA CYS A 348 -6.16 -3.25 34.99
C CYS A 348 -6.96 -4.34 35.72
N GLY A 349 -6.49 -5.60 35.69
CA GLY A 349 -7.14 -6.74 36.35
C GLY A 349 -8.44 -7.22 35.71
N ARG A 350 -8.90 -6.62 34.61
CA ARG A 350 -10.12 -7.06 33.90
C ARG A 350 -9.88 -8.38 33.18
N THR A 351 -10.88 -9.25 33.20
CA THR A 351 -10.93 -10.48 32.41
C THR A 351 -11.21 -10.15 30.94
N ILE A 352 -10.41 -10.72 30.03
CA ILE A 352 -10.62 -10.60 28.58
C ILE A 352 -11.85 -11.42 28.16
N GLU A 353 -12.46 -11.05 27.04
CA GLU A 353 -13.58 -11.80 26.46
C GLU A 353 -13.21 -13.29 26.31
N PRO A 354 -14.08 -14.22 26.75
CA PRO A 354 -13.79 -15.64 26.68
C PRO A 354 -13.70 -16.10 25.21
N ILE A 355 -12.83 -17.08 24.97
CA ILE A 355 -12.74 -17.74 23.65
C ILE A 355 -13.93 -18.68 23.39
N HIS A 356 -14.64 -19.07 24.45
CA HIS A 356 -15.79 -19.96 24.36
C HIS A 356 -17.01 -19.20 23.88
N LEU A 357 -17.58 -19.65 22.77
CA LEU A 357 -18.87 -19.20 22.29
C LEU A 357 -19.96 -19.69 23.25
N SER A 358 -20.97 -18.85 23.47
CA SER A 358 -22.22 -19.30 24.08
C SER A 358 -22.90 -20.36 23.20
N PRO A 359 -23.76 -21.24 23.77
CA PRO A 359 -24.52 -22.21 22.99
C PRO A 359 -25.30 -21.57 21.83
N GLU A 360 -25.86 -20.38 22.05
CA GLU A 360 -26.62 -19.63 21.06
C GLU A 360 -25.72 -19.13 19.91
N GLU A 361 -24.55 -18.57 20.23
CA GLU A 361 -23.57 -18.13 19.22
C GLU A 361 -23.01 -19.31 18.42
N TYR A 362 -22.77 -20.44 19.09
CA TYR A 362 -22.28 -21.67 18.45
C TYR A 362 -23.32 -22.24 17.48
N GLU A 363 -24.58 -22.40 17.90
CA GLU A 363 -25.63 -22.91 17.02
C GLU A 363 -25.88 -21.96 15.85
N PHE A 364 -25.88 -20.64 16.07
CA PHE A 364 -25.97 -19.65 14.99
C PHE A 364 -24.84 -19.80 13.96
N LEU A 365 -23.59 -19.93 14.43
CA LEU A 365 -22.43 -20.10 13.55
C LEU A 365 -22.50 -21.43 12.79
N LYS A 366 -22.84 -22.52 13.49
CA LYS A 366 -23.00 -23.86 12.93
C LYS A 366 -24.06 -23.88 11.84
N GLU A 367 -25.24 -23.32 12.09
CA GLU A 367 -26.31 -23.22 11.09
C GLU A 367 -25.86 -22.45 9.86
N LYS A 368 -25.16 -21.33 10.04
CA LYS A 368 -24.67 -20.51 8.92
C LYS A 368 -23.68 -21.28 8.05
N ILE A 369 -22.72 -21.97 8.68
CA ILE A 369 -21.75 -22.81 7.96
C ILE A 369 -22.45 -23.96 7.24
N MET A 370 -23.40 -24.63 7.90
CA MET A 370 -24.11 -25.76 7.29
C MET A 370 -24.93 -25.34 6.08
N ARG A 371 -25.63 -24.19 6.12
CA ARG A 371 -26.32 -23.62 4.94
C ARG A 371 -25.35 -23.36 3.79
N ASP A 372 -24.24 -22.68 4.06
CA ASP A 372 -23.28 -22.30 3.01
C ASP A 372 -22.58 -23.52 2.38
N VAL A 373 -22.37 -24.60 3.14
CA VAL A 373 -21.67 -25.83 2.72
C VAL A 373 -22.61 -26.85 2.06
N ILE A 374 -23.81 -27.05 2.61
CA ILE A 374 -24.74 -28.10 2.17
C ILE A 374 -25.65 -27.60 1.05
N ASP A 375 -26.24 -26.42 1.19
CA ASP A 375 -27.13 -25.87 0.16
C ASP A 375 -26.34 -25.37 -1.06
N GLY A 376 -25.01 -25.30 -0.92
CA GLY A 376 -24.08 -24.98 -1.98
C GLY A 376 -24.51 -23.69 -2.66
N GLY A 377 -24.25 -22.54 -2.03
CA GLY A 377 -24.63 -21.22 -2.55
C GLY A 377 -24.12 -20.89 -3.98
N ASP A 378 -23.42 -21.82 -4.62
CA ASP A 378 -22.97 -21.78 -5.99
C ASP A 378 -23.20 -23.16 -6.67
N GLN A 379 -24.32 -23.32 -7.39
CA GLN A 379 -24.69 -24.54 -8.14
C GLN A 379 -23.64 -24.97 -9.19
N TYR A 380 -22.65 -24.12 -9.47
CA TYR A 380 -21.58 -24.37 -10.44
C TYR A 380 -20.30 -24.94 -9.81
N LYS A 381 -20.18 -24.95 -8.47
CA LYS A 381 -19.10 -25.67 -7.78
C LYS A 381 -19.47 -27.15 -7.70
N LYS A 382 -19.13 -27.91 -8.74
CA LYS A 382 -19.28 -29.37 -8.80
C LYS A 382 -18.30 -30.06 -7.84
N THR A 383 -18.58 -30.02 -6.54
CA THR A 383 -18.00 -30.98 -5.59
C THR A 383 -18.90 -32.20 -5.51
N THR A 384 -18.34 -33.39 -5.72
CA THR A 384 -19.10 -34.65 -5.82
C THR A 384 -19.65 -35.06 -4.44
N PRO A 385 -20.96 -35.33 -4.30
CA PRO A 385 -21.58 -35.71 -3.02
C PRO A 385 -21.39 -37.19 -2.64
N GLN A 386 -20.46 -37.93 -3.26
CA GLN A 386 -20.23 -39.35 -2.94
C GLN A 386 -19.40 -39.53 -1.66
N CYS A 387 -20.06 -39.44 -0.50
CA CYS A 387 -19.63 -40.18 0.69
C CYS A 387 -20.34 -41.55 0.65
N GLY A 388 -19.73 -42.51 -0.07
CA GLY A 388 -20.20 -43.89 -0.07
C GLY A 388 -19.99 -44.53 1.30
N LEU A 389 -21.07 -44.80 2.03
CA LEU A 389 -21.10 -45.77 3.10
C LEU A 389 -20.84 -47.16 2.50
N SER A 390 -19.58 -47.58 2.40
CA SER A 390 -19.25 -48.99 2.20
C SER A 390 -19.49 -49.73 3.53
N GLY A 391 -20.74 -50.08 3.78
CA GLY A 391 -21.10 -51.10 4.76
C GLY A 391 -20.54 -52.44 4.29
N GLY A 392 -19.37 -52.81 4.79
CA GLY A 392 -18.80 -54.13 4.56
C GLY A 392 -19.66 -55.19 5.25
N LEU A 393 -20.47 -55.91 4.46
CA LEU A 393 -20.99 -57.20 4.83
C LEU A 393 -19.81 -58.13 5.14
N TRP A 394 -19.79 -58.70 6.34
CA TRP A 394 -19.02 -59.87 6.68
C TRP A 394 -19.51 -61.07 5.85
N PRO A 395 -18.64 -61.85 5.17
CA PRO A 395 -19.06 -63.12 4.60
C PRO A 395 -18.96 -64.21 5.67
N GLY A 396 -20.11 -64.79 6.02
CA GLY A 396 -20.17 -66.15 6.54
C GLY A 396 -20.06 -67.13 5.37
N GLY A 397 -19.24 -68.17 5.56
CA GLY A 397 -19.00 -69.26 4.60
C GLY A 397 -17.86 -70.13 5.09
#